data_AF-A0A0D9XHP2-F1
#
_entry.id   AF-A0A0D9XHP2-F1
#
_cell.length_a   1.000
_cell.length_b   1.000
_cell.length_c   1.000
_cell.angle_alpha   90.00
_cell.angle_beta   90.00
_cell.angle_gamma   90.00
#
_symmetry.space_group_name_H-M   'P 1'
#
loop_
_entity.id
_entity.type
_entity.pdbx_description
1 polymer ?
#
loop_
_entity_poly.entity_id
_entity_poly.type
_entity_poly.pdbx_seq_one_letter_code
_entity_poly.pdbx_strand_id
1 'polypeptide(L)'
;MVPTGTPGTSVVPDWYHRGTRSSTSPATIATRIWFPAARFAWQLHDDNNGKGDDDYELFGCRHGRVLLHSSKLFRVVVWDPITGDQRAADIPRAFRNDHDNNSIVFVQTGTVRRVGGDHSSLFDVAILGTDMHSTRVFACVYSSETSSWGNIMSTASDSGHLACRSGTLVGNSLYCLLQGGKISILQGKSGSDFPLDMPADSDYWSGCCEIAPAEDGGFVFLVGACSVLKLWKHRTNCDGVAGWML
;
A
#
# COMPACT_ATOMS: atom_id res chain seq x y z
N MET A 1 -32.89 -64.51 -7.73
CA MET A 1 -33.45 -64.56 -6.38
C MET A 1 -32.67 -63.58 -5.51
N VAL A 2 -33.38 -62.58 -5.00
CA VAL A 2 -33.04 -61.56 -3.98
C VAL A 2 -33.48 -62.14 -2.62
N PRO A 3 -32.83 -61.87 -1.45
CA PRO A 3 -33.01 -60.65 -0.63
C PRO A 3 -31.71 -60.12 0.03
N THR A 4 -31.37 -58.82 0.12
CA THR A 4 -31.97 -57.61 0.75
C THR A 4 -32.27 -57.72 2.25
N GLY A 5 -31.52 -56.97 3.06
CA GLY A 5 -31.75 -56.72 4.50
C GLY A 5 -30.94 -55.53 5.03
N THR A 6 -31.58 -54.35 4.99
CA THR A 6 -31.55 -53.17 5.90
C THR A 6 -30.35 -52.88 6.84
N PRO A 7 -29.85 -51.63 6.87
CA PRO A 7 -29.14 -51.04 8.01
C PRO A 7 -30.07 -50.28 8.97
N GLY A 8 -29.68 -50.26 10.24
CA GLY A 8 -30.42 -49.74 11.39
C GLY A 8 -30.52 -48.21 11.50
N THR A 9 -31.46 -47.84 12.36
CA THR A 9 -32.07 -46.52 12.63
C THR A 9 -31.31 -45.63 13.61
N SER A 10 -31.80 -44.37 13.67
CA SER A 10 -31.85 -43.41 14.80
C SER A 10 -30.78 -42.30 14.77
N VAL A 11 -31.05 -41.01 15.01
CA VAL A 11 -32.25 -40.19 15.26
C VAL A 11 -31.89 -38.77 14.80
N VAL A 12 -32.80 -38.09 14.09
CA VAL A 12 -32.75 -36.63 13.83
C VAL A 12 -33.81 -35.99 14.73
N PRO A 13 -33.51 -34.92 15.50
CA PRO A 13 -34.55 -34.22 16.24
C PRO A 13 -35.30 -33.24 15.33
N ASP A 14 -36.58 -33.56 15.09
CA ASP A 14 -37.64 -32.63 14.68
C ASP A 14 -37.89 -31.60 15.78
N TRP A 15 -37.93 -30.31 15.43
CA TRP A 15 -38.90 -29.37 16.03
C TRP A 15 -39.26 -28.27 15.03
N TYR A 16 -40.29 -28.53 14.21
CA TYR A 16 -41.17 -27.48 13.69
C TYR A 16 -42.34 -27.32 14.67
N HIS A 17 -42.39 -26.21 15.41
CA HIS A 17 -43.65 -25.67 15.92
C HIS A 17 -43.93 -24.34 15.24
N ARG A 18 -44.98 -24.35 14.43
CA ARG A 18 -45.64 -23.18 13.85
C ARG A 18 -46.45 -22.50 14.96
N GLY A 19 -46.01 -21.30 15.37
CA GLY A 19 -46.75 -20.38 16.24
C GLY A 19 -46.90 -19.03 15.54
N THR A 20 -48.13 -18.56 15.39
CA THR A 20 -48.54 -17.36 14.66
C THR A 20 -48.37 -16.06 15.43
N ARG A 21 -47.96 -15.01 14.68
CA ARG A 21 -48.23 -13.56 14.83
C ARG A 21 -47.69 -12.75 16.03
N SER A 22 -46.98 -11.69 15.60
CA SER A 22 -46.92 -10.31 16.08
C SER A 22 -46.29 -10.01 17.45
N SER A 23 -45.06 -9.53 17.41
CA SER A 23 -44.68 -8.32 18.13
C SER A 23 -43.59 -7.59 17.35
N THR A 24 -43.91 -6.39 16.89
CA THR A 24 -43.01 -5.38 16.32
C THR A 24 -41.74 -5.20 17.15
N SER A 25 -40.59 -5.47 16.55
CA SER A 25 -39.30 -4.92 16.98
C SER A 25 -38.94 -3.80 16.00
N PRO A 26 -38.61 -2.58 16.46
CA PRO A 26 -38.28 -1.49 15.55
C PRO A 26 -37.00 -1.85 14.81
N ALA A 27 -37.08 -1.88 13.48
CA ALA A 27 -35.92 -1.94 12.63
C ALA A 27 -35.05 -0.71 12.95
N THR A 28 -33.88 -0.94 13.54
CA THR A 28 -32.79 0.03 13.53
C THR A 28 -32.48 0.33 12.08
N ILE A 29 -33.03 1.44 11.57
CA ILE A 29 -32.65 1.98 10.28
C ILE A 29 -31.17 2.31 10.42
N ALA A 30 -30.32 1.48 9.81
CA ALA A 30 -28.94 1.85 9.55
C ALA A 30 -29.02 3.11 8.68
N THR A 31 -28.81 4.27 9.30
CA THR A 31 -28.64 5.53 8.60
C THR A 31 -27.49 5.32 7.63
N ARG A 32 -27.80 5.21 6.33
CA ARG A 32 -26.79 5.36 5.29
C ARG A 32 -26.21 6.75 5.47
N ILE A 33 -25.02 6.83 6.03
CA ILE A 33 -24.28 8.08 6.13
C ILE A 33 -23.94 8.47 4.69
N TRP A 34 -24.69 9.44 4.15
CA TRP A 34 -24.45 9.99 2.82
C TRP A 34 -23.39 11.08 2.93
N PHE A 35 -22.23 10.84 2.34
CA PHE A 35 -21.20 11.86 2.18
C PHE A 35 -21.39 12.53 0.81
N PRO A 36 -21.57 13.86 0.74
CA PRO A 36 -21.63 14.57 -0.53
C PRO A 36 -20.37 14.30 -1.36
N ALA A 37 -20.52 14.04 -2.67
CA ALA A 37 -19.40 13.80 -3.59
C ALA A 37 -18.36 14.94 -3.56
N ALA A 38 -18.81 16.17 -3.31
CA ALA A 38 -17.95 17.34 -3.15
C ALA A 38 -16.90 17.21 -2.03
N ARG A 39 -17.12 16.34 -1.03
CA ARG A 39 -16.10 16.06 0.01
C ARG A 39 -14.91 15.25 -0.53
N PHE A 40 -15.13 14.48 -1.60
CA PHE A 40 -14.10 13.73 -2.32
C PHE A 40 -13.59 14.48 -3.56
N ALA A 41 -13.99 15.75 -3.74
CA ALA A 41 -13.40 16.58 -4.76
C ALA A 41 -12.08 17.14 -4.22
N TRP A 42 -10.97 16.74 -4.83
CA TRP A 42 -9.68 17.37 -4.58
C TRP A 42 -9.79 18.85 -5.01
N GLN A 43 -9.72 19.75 -4.04
CA GLN A 43 -9.68 21.17 -4.31
C GLN A 43 -8.21 21.56 -4.41
N LEU A 44 -7.76 21.78 -5.64
CA LEU A 44 -6.46 22.37 -5.91
C LEU A 44 -6.47 23.77 -5.28
N HIS A 45 -5.61 24.03 -4.31
CA HIS A 45 -5.42 25.40 -3.86
C HIS A 45 -4.57 26.11 -4.93
N ASP A 46 -5.23 26.96 -5.72
CA ASP A 46 -4.65 27.78 -6.77
C ASP A 46 -3.75 28.86 -6.15
N ASP A 47 -2.59 28.47 -5.63
CA ASP A 47 -1.58 29.41 -5.15
C ASP A 47 -0.71 29.95 -6.29
N ASN A 48 -0.94 29.52 -7.53
CA ASN A 48 -0.11 29.88 -8.67
C ASN A 48 -0.67 31.08 -9.44
N ASN A 49 0.02 32.20 -9.26
CA ASN A 49 -0.02 33.42 -10.06
C ASN A 49 0.33 33.15 -11.54
N GLY A 50 -0.59 32.49 -12.29
CA GLY A 50 -0.56 32.34 -13.75
C GLY A 50 0.49 31.37 -14.33
N LYS A 51 1.14 30.52 -13.53
CA LYS A 51 2.21 29.63 -14.00
C LYS A 51 1.83 28.14 -13.92
N GLY A 52 1.03 27.69 -14.89
CA GLY A 52 0.76 26.27 -15.20
C GLY A 52 0.06 25.48 -14.10
N ASP A 53 -0.97 24.72 -14.46
CA ASP A 53 -1.64 23.81 -13.54
C ASP A 53 -0.60 22.86 -12.91
N ASP A 54 -0.59 22.71 -11.59
CA ASP A 54 0.29 21.76 -10.93
C ASP A 54 -0.38 20.39 -10.99
N ASP A 55 0.05 19.55 -11.93
CA ASP A 55 -0.45 18.18 -12.02
C ASP A 55 -0.02 17.38 -10.77
N TYR A 56 -1.00 16.92 -10.00
CA TYR A 56 -0.79 15.99 -8.89
C TYR A 56 -1.01 14.55 -9.35
N GLU A 57 0.00 13.72 -9.16
CA GLU A 57 -0.07 12.28 -9.40
C GLU A 57 -0.57 11.55 -8.16
N LEU A 58 -1.52 10.63 -8.32
CA LEU A 58 -2.00 9.75 -7.25
C LEU A 58 -1.04 8.59 -7.03
N PHE A 59 -0.39 8.56 -5.88
CA PHE A 59 0.45 7.44 -5.46
C PHE A 59 -0.32 6.33 -4.76
N GLY A 60 -1.48 6.64 -4.17
CA GLY A 60 -2.38 5.62 -3.65
C GLY A 60 -3.28 6.10 -2.51
N CYS A 61 -4.14 5.20 -2.07
CA CYS A 61 -5.12 5.45 -1.01
C CYS A 61 -4.97 4.39 0.08
N ARG A 62 -4.68 4.80 1.32
CA ARG A 62 -4.49 3.85 2.43
C ARG A 62 -4.89 4.43 3.78
N HIS A 63 -5.54 3.60 4.61
CA HIS A 63 -6.07 3.98 5.92
C HIS A 63 -7.02 5.20 5.89
N GLY A 64 -7.77 5.36 4.81
CA GLY A 64 -8.65 6.51 4.59
C GLY A 64 -7.92 7.79 4.19
N ARG A 65 -6.63 7.72 3.83
CA ARG A 65 -5.84 8.86 3.35
C ARG A 65 -5.46 8.66 1.89
N VAL A 66 -5.40 9.75 1.14
CA VAL A 66 -4.94 9.81 -0.25
C VAL A 66 -3.54 10.43 -0.25
N LEU A 67 -2.59 9.81 -0.96
CA LEU A 67 -1.25 10.33 -1.15
C LEU A 67 -1.10 10.84 -2.58
N LEU A 68 -0.78 12.12 -2.70
CA LEU A 68 -0.57 12.82 -3.95
C LEU A 68 0.87 13.32 -4.05
N HIS A 69 1.40 13.40 -5.25
CA HIS A 69 2.74 13.91 -5.54
C HIS A 69 2.67 15.00 -6.59
N SER A 70 3.29 16.14 -6.31
CA SER A 70 3.51 17.19 -7.32
C SER A 70 4.98 17.19 -7.72
N SER A 71 5.25 16.81 -8.96
CA SER A 71 6.60 16.83 -9.53
C SER A 71 7.14 18.26 -9.66
N LYS A 72 6.26 19.20 -10.04
CA LYS A 72 6.60 20.63 -10.22
C LYS A 72 6.95 21.32 -8.90
N LEU A 73 6.20 21.02 -7.84
CA LEU A 73 6.44 21.57 -6.51
C LEU A 73 7.43 20.73 -5.69
N PHE A 74 7.76 19.53 -6.18
CA PHE A 74 8.64 18.56 -5.53
C PHE A 74 8.23 18.27 -4.08
N ARG A 75 6.94 17.97 -3.91
CA ARG A 75 6.33 17.70 -2.59
C ARG A 75 5.30 16.59 -2.68
N VAL A 76 5.05 15.97 -1.54
CA VAL A 76 3.93 15.04 -1.36
C VAL A 76 2.85 15.69 -0.52
N VAL A 77 1.60 15.33 -0.79
CA VAL A 77 0.44 15.79 -0.03
C VAL A 77 -0.36 14.59 0.45
N VAL A 78 -0.59 14.53 1.76
CA VAL A 78 -1.49 13.56 2.36
C VAL A 78 -2.81 14.24 2.63
N TRP A 79 -3.86 13.70 2.03
CA TRP A 79 -5.22 14.23 2.12
C TRP A 79 -6.13 13.25 2.85
N ASP A 80 -6.88 13.74 3.83
CA ASP A 80 -8.01 13.05 4.43
C ASP A 80 -9.31 13.53 3.74
N PRO A 81 -9.95 12.71 2.89
CA PRO A 81 -11.17 13.10 2.20
C PRO A 81 -12.40 13.14 3.11
N ILE A 82 -12.33 12.58 4.33
CA ILE A 82 -13.43 12.62 5.28
C ILE A 82 -13.44 13.98 6.00
N THR A 83 -12.29 14.39 6.52
CA THR A 83 -12.15 15.67 7.25
C THR A 83 -11.88 16.86 6.34
N GLY A 84 -11.31 16.62 5.15
CA GLY A 84 -10.78 17.65 4.26
C GLY A 84 -9.35 18.06 4.59
N ASP A 85 -8.74 17.51 5.65
CA ASP A 85 -7.41 17.90 6.09
C ASP A 85 -6.35 17.54 5.07
N GLN A 86 -5.46 18.49 4.79
CA GLN A 86 -4.31 18.30 3.91
C GLN A 86 -3.03 18.60 4.68
N ARG A 87 -2.02 17.74 4.51
CA ARG A 87 -0.68 17.97 5.01
C ARG A 87 0.32 17.75 3.89
N ALA A 88 1.02 18.82 3.52
CA ALA A 88 2.07 18.79 2.52
C ALA A 88 3.45 18.66 3.18
N ALA A 89 4.35 17.93 2.53
CA ALA A 89 5.76 17.84 2.92
C ALA A 89 6.64 17.97 1.67
N ASP A 90 7.49 19.01 1.67
CA ASP A 90 8.48 19.21 0.61
C ASP A 90 9.51 18.08 0.66
N ILE A 91 9.75 17.43 -0.47
CA ILE A 91 10.70 16.31 -0.56
C ILE A 91 12.11 16.86 -0.32
N PRO A 92 12.96 16.19 0.50
CA PRO A 92 14.26 16.72 0.88
C PRO A 92 15.09 17.08 -0.34
N ARG A 93 15.74 18.25 -0.33
CA ARG A 93 16.71 18.59 -1.39
C ARG A 93 17.84 17.59 -1.50
N ALA A 94 18.14 16.77 -0.49
CA ALA A 94 19.10 15.68 -0.67
C ALA A 94 18.63 14.60 -1.68
N PHE A 95 17.34 14.53 -2.04
CA PHE A 95 16.85 13.81 -3.23
C PHE A 95 17.18 14.53 -4.54
N ARG A 96 17.46 15.83 -4.48
CA ARG A 96 17.72 16.75 -5.57
C ARG A 96 19.03 17.50 -5.29
N ASN A 97 20.18 16.81 -5.36
CA ASN A 97 21.45 17.40 -4.94
C ASN A 97 21.68 18.77 -5.61
N ASP A 98 21.98 19.77 -4.78
CA ASP A 98 22.02 21.19 -5.12
C ASP A 98 23.46 21.58 -5.45
N HIS A 99 23.96 21.08 -6.59
CA HIS A 99 25.08 21.64 -7.35
C HIS A 99 24.97 21.03 -8.76
N ASP A 100 24.70 21.88 -9.76
CA ASP A 100 24.60 21.55 -11.19
C ASP A 100 23.35 20.76 -11.65
N ASN A 101 22.20 21.43 -11.57
CA ASN A 101 21.09 21.40 -12.55
C ASN A 101 20.58 20.05 -13.12
N ASN A 102 20.82 18.93 -12.44
CA ASN A 102 20.37 17.63 -12.87
C ASN A 102 19.77 16.90 -11.68
N SER A 103 18.43 16.90 -11.56
CA SER A 103 17.76 16.04 -10.58
C SER A 103 18.10 14.60 -10.92
N ILE A 104 18.96 13.98 -10.11
CA ILE A 104 19.32 12.59 -10.35
C ILE A 104 18.10 11.71 -10.01
N VAL A 105 17.34 12.00 -8.95
CA VAL A 105 16.26 11.10 -8.49
C VAL A 105 14.88 11.49 -9.04
N PHE A 106 14.25 10.57 -9.75
CA PHE A 106 12.85 10.63 -10.17
C PHE A 106 11.98 9.90 -9.15
N VAL A 107 11.09 10.60 -8.46
CA VAL A 107 10.10 9.97 -7.56
C VAL A 107 9.10 9.21 -8.41
N GLN A 108 8.97 7.91 -8.18
CA GLN A 108 8.16 7.00 -8.99
C GLN A 108 6.91 6.51 -8.29
N THR A 109 6.96 6.39 -6.96
CA THR A 109 5.82 5.94 -6.17
C THR A 109 5.98 6.36 -4.71
N GLY A 110 4.89 6.30 -3.95
CA GLY A 110 4.92 6.44 -2.51
C GLY A 110 3.80 5.68 -1.85
N THR A 111 3.84 5.61 -0.52
CA THR A 111 2.81 4.95 0.28
C THR A 111 2.63 5.70 1.59
N VAL A 112 1.39 5.70 2.10
CA VAL A 112 1.04 6.30 3.39
C VAL A 112 0.63 5.22 4.37
N ARG A 113 1.13 5.33 5.60
CA ARG A 113 0.80 4.41 6.70
C ARG A 113 0.34 5.20 7.91
N ARG A 114 -0.75 4.77 8.54
CA ARG A 114 -1.16 5.30 9.85
C ARG A 114 -0.17 4.84 10.92
N VAL A 115 0.20 5.74 11.84
CA VAL A 115 1.06 5.44 12.98
C VAL A 115 0.23 5.52 14.26
N GLY A 116 0.31 4.49 15.10
CA GLY A 116 -0.49 4.38 16.33
C GLY A 116 -1.82 3.65 16.13
N GLY A 117 -2.77 3.86 17.04
CA GLY A 117 -4.06 3.18 17.03
C GLY A 117 -5.04 3.68 15.96
N ASP A 118 -6.22 3.08 15.90
CA ASP A 118 -7.22 3.27 14.84
C ASP A 118 -7.75 4.71 14.68
N HIS A 119 -7.59 5.54 15.71
CA HIS A 119 -8.01 6.93 15.74
C HIS A 119 -6.86 7.94 15.60
N SER A 120 -5.64 7.47 15.33
CA SER A 120 -4.48 8.34 15.19
C SER A 120 -4.54 9.17 13.90
N SER A 121 -4.32 10.47 14.03
CA SER A 121 -4.12 11.38 12.90
C SER A 121 -2.67 11.36 12.40
N LEU A 122 -1.78 10.67 13.10
CA LEU A 122 -0.38 10.53 12.72
C LEU A 122 -0.23 9.48 11.62
N PHE A 123 0.69 9.77 10.73
CA PHE A 123 1.07 8.96 9.59
C PHE A 123 2.55 9.11 9.26
N ASP A 124 3.06 8.09 8.58
CA ASP A 124 4.33 8.12 7.86
C ASP A 124 4.05 8.07 6.36
N VAL A 125 4.88 8.76 5.58
CA VAL A 125 4.89 8.67 4.12
C VAL A 125 6.25 8.15 3.68
N ALA A 126 6.28 7.03 2.96
CA ALA A 126 7.47 6.57 2.29
C ALA A 126 7.41 6.95 0.80
N ILE A 127 8.49 7.53 0.29
CA ILE A 127 8.66 7.79 -1.14
C ILE A 127 9.77 6.90 -1.69
N LEU A 128 9.62 6.49 -2.94
CA LEU A 128 10.59 5.71 -3.69
C LEU A 128 10.88 6.40 -5.02
N GLY A 129 12.14 6.42 -5.39
CA GLY A 129 12.57 6.96 -6.67
C GLY A 129 13.85 6.33 -7.16
N THR A 130 14.24 6.61 -8.40
CA THR A 130 15.47 6.08 -9.01
C THR A 130 16.34 7.19 -9.56
N ASP A 131 17.64 6.93 -9.67
CA ASP A 131 18.51 7.83 -10.41
C ASP A 131 18.16 7.90 -11.91
N MET A 132 18.70 8.90 -12.61
CA MET A 132 18.54 9.10 -14.06
C MET A 132 18.98 7.91 -14.90
N HIS A 133 19.94 7.14 -14.40
CA HIS A 133 20.45 5.95 -15.08
C HIS A 133 19.72 4.69 -14.67
N SER A 134 18.75 4.77 -13.75
CA SER A 134 17.98 3.63 -13.26
C SER A 134 18.88 2.50 -12.74
N THR A 135 19.96 2.87 -12.05
CA THR A 135 20.96 1.98 -11.43
C THR A 135 20.80 1.89 -9.91
N ARG A 136 20.16 2.88 -9.28
CA ARG A 136 19.95 2.94 -7.84
C ARG A 136 18.52 3.33 -7.51
N VAL A 137 17.97 2.68 -6.49
CA VAL A 137 16.70 3.06 -5.88
C VAL A 137 17.00 3.83 -4.60
N PHE A 138 16.25 4.90 -4.39
CA PHE A 138 16.31 5.77 -3.23
C PHE A 138 14.97 5.75 -2.51
N ALA A 139 15.03 5.85 -1.19
CA ALA A 139 13.86 5.95 -0.34
C ALA A 139 14.05 6.96 0.78
N CYS A 140 12.94 7.59 1.16
CA CYS A 140 12.86 8.41 2.36
C CYS A 140 11.52 8.22 3.01
N VAL A 141 11.49 8.39 4.33
CA VAL A 141 10.26 8.33 5.10
C VAL A 141 10.07 9.66 5.81
N TYR A 142 8.96 10.33 5.54
CA TYR A 142 8.47 11.46 6.30
C TYR A 142 7.63 10.95 7.46
N SER A 143 7.85 11.48 8.66
CA SER A 143 6.96 11.26 9.79
C SER A 143 6.22 12.54 10.14
N SER A 144 4.89 12.46 10.19
CA SER A 144 4.06 13.58 10.62
C SER A 144 4.14 13.87 12.12
N GLU A 145 4.65 12.92 12.92
CA GLU A 145 4.87 13.11 14.35
C GLU A 145 6.01 14.11 14.60
N THR A 146 7.15 13.90 13.92
CA THR A 146 8.32 14.79 14.02
C THR A 146 8.30 15.91 12.99
N SER A 147 7.34 15.89 12.07
CA SER A 147 7.25 16.80 10.93
C SER A 147 8.55 16.89 10.13
N SER A 148 9.24 15.76 9.99
CA SER A 148 10.57 15.70 9.37
C SER A 148 10.76 14.44 8.54
N TRP A 149 11.65 14.55 7.56
CA TRP A 149 12.13 13.41 6.79
C TRP A 149 13.25 12.71 7.54
N GLY A 150 13.23 11.38 7.49
CA GLY A 150 14.30 10.53 7.97
C GLY A 150 15.51 10.53 7.03
N ASN A 151 16.45 9.64 7.32
CA ASN A 151 17.62 9.46 6.46
C ASN A 151 17.22 8.92 5.08
N ILE A 152 17.98 9.33 4.06
CA ILE A 152 17.87 8.73 2.73
C ILE A 152 18.47 7.33 2.77
N MET A 153 17.69 6.36 2.33
CA MET A 153 18.13 4.98 2.11
C MET A 153 18.36 4.78 0.62
N SER A 154 19.36 3.99 0.25
CA SER A 154 19.57 3.62 -1.14
C SER A 154 20.09 2.20 -1.29
N THR A 155 19.79 1.63 -2.44
CA THR A 155 20.21 0.29 -2.87
C THR A 155 20.64 0.37 -4.34
N ALA A 156 21.73 -0.31 -4.68
CA ALA A 156 22.18 -0.42 -6.06
C ALA A 156 21.67 -1.74 -6.64
N SER A 157 21.48 -1.77 -7.96
CA SER A 157 21.24 -3.04 -8.65
C SER A 157 22.22 -3.22 -9.77
N ASP A 158 22.71 -4.45 -9.90
CA ASP A 158 23.57 -4.87 -11.01
C ASP A 158 22.80 -4.91 -12.34
N SER A 159 21.47 -4.95 -12.30
CA SER A 159 20.63 -4.80 -13.48
C SER A 159 20.30 -3.33 -13.71
N GLY A 160 20.77 -2.76 -14.83
CA GLY A 160 20.26 -1.49 -15.34
C GLY A 160 18.75 -1.58 -15.63
N HIS A 161 18.06 -0.44 -15.59
CA HIS A 161 16.60 -0.30 -15.76
C HIS A 161 15.73 -0.58 -14.53
N LEU A 162 16.17 -0.13 -13.35
CA LEU A 162 15.31 -0.08 -12.17
C LEU A 162 14.15 0.91 -12.35
N ALA A 163 12.94 0.45 -12.07
CA ALA A 163 11.80 1.33 -11.83
C ALA A 163 10.97 0.76 -10.68
N CYS A 164 10.58 1.61 -9.74
CA CYS A 164 9.72 1.26 -8.62
C CYS A 164 8.27 1.26 -9.08
N ARG A 165 7.57 0.14 -8.90
CA ARG A 165 6.15 -0.02 -9.23
C ARG A 165 5.24 0.26 -8.06
N SER A 166 5.61 -0.24 -6.89
CA SER A 166 4.87 -0.04 -5.65
C SER A 166 5.81 -0.19 -4.45
N GLY A 167 5.39 0.35 -3.31
CA GLY A 167 6.15 0.30 -2.08
C GLY A 167 5.24 0.12 -0.87
N THR A 168 5.75 -0.54 0.16
CA THR A 168 5.05 -0.68 1.43
C THR A 168 5.98 -0.65 2.63
N LEU A 169 5.55 0.05 3.68
CA LEU A 169 6.29 0.18 4.93
C LEU A 169 5.76 -0.83 5.97
N VAL A 170 6.58 -1.81 6.33
CA VAL A 170 6.27 -2.85 7.33
C VAL A 170 7.27 -2.73 8.47
N GLY A 171 6.78 -2.43 9.67
CA GLY A 171 7.66 -2.09 10.79
C GLY A 171 8.59 -0.93 10.41
N ASN A 172 9.90 -1.16 10.48
CA ASN A 172 10.95 -0.20 10.11
C ASN A 172 11.57 -0.47 8.73
N SER A 173 11.00 -1.41 7.97
CA SER A 173 11.52 -1.81 6.65
C SER A 173 10.59 -1.33 5.54
N LEU A 174 11.18 -0.74 4.51
CA LEU A 174 10.47 -0.40 3.29
C LEU A 174 10.72 -1.48 2.25
N TYR A 175 9.66 -2.11 1.78
CA TYR A 175 9.69 -3.07 0.69
C TYR A 175 9.34 -2.34 -0.60
N CYS A 176 10.11 -2.56 -1.65
CA CYS A 176 9.84 -1.99 -2.98
C CYS A 176 9.75 -3.09 -4.03
N LEU A 177 8.71 -3.02 -4.86
CA LEU A 177 8.56 -3.87 -6.03
C LEU A 177 9.21 -3.18 -7.22
N LEU A 178 10.23 -3.82 -7.77
CA LEU A 178 11.00 -3.33 -8.90
C LEU A 178 10.51 -3.92 -10.22
N GLN A 179 10.67 -3.15 -11.28
CA GLN A 179 10.49 -3.59 -12.65
C GLN A 179 11.28 -4.88 -12.91
N GLY A 180 10.64 -5.84 -13.60
CA GLY A 180 11.22 -7.17 -13.81
C GLY A 180 10.91 -8.18 -12.70
N GLY A 181 10.06 -7.81 -11.73
CA GLY A 181 9.56 -8.77 -10.74
C GLY A 181 10.61 -9.11 -9.69
N LYS A 182 11.29 -8.10 -9.15
CA LYS A 182 12.18 -8.26 -8.00
C LYS A 182 11.62 -7.47 -6.83
N ILE A 183 11.74 -7.99 -5.62
CA ILE A 183 11.42 -7.24 -4.41
C ILE A 183 12.72 -6.91 -3.70
N SER A 184 12.94 -5.63 -3.42
CA SER A 184 14.08 -5.16 -2.63
C SER A 184 13.62 -4.64 -1.28
N ILE A 185 14.49 -4.78 -0.29
CA ILE A 185 14.26 -4.34 1.08
C ILE A 185 15.18 -3.15 1.36
N LEU A 186 14.61 -2.04 1.81
CA LEU A 186 15.31 -0.83 2.21
C LEU A 186 15.15 -0.65 3.72
N GLN A 187 16.25 -0.75 4.46
CA GLN A 187 16.30 -0.60 5.91
C GLN A 187 17.41 0.39 6.31
N GLY A 188 17.06 1.43 7.08
CA GLY A 188 18.00 2.24 7.87
C GLY A 188 19.29 2.69 7.18
N LYS A 189 20.32 3.03 7.97
CA LYS A 189 21.59 3.63 7.49
C LYS A 189 22.45 2.73 6.62
N SER A 190 22.10 1.46 6.46
CA SER A 190 22.80 0.52 5.60
C SER A 190 21.74 -0.31 4.91
N GLY A 191 21.38 0.08 3.70
CA GLY A 191 20.55 -0.76 2.84
C GLY A 191 21.24 -2.12 2.71
N SER A 192 20.66 -3.15 3.31
CA SER A 192 21.07 -4.51 3.07
C SER A 192 20.27 -5.00 1.87
N ASP A 193 20.97 -5.11 0.75
CA ASP A 193 20.43 -5.61 -0.52
C ASP A 193 20.15 -7.10 -0.39
N PHE A 194 18.98 -7.44 0.13
CA PHE A 194 18.45 -8.78 0.00
C PHE A 194 17.33 -8.73 -1.03
N PRO A 195 17.64 -9.01 -2.32
CA PRO A 195 16.58 -9.35 -3.27
C PRO A 195 15.84 -10.55 -2.68
N LEU A 196 14.56 -10.36 -2.38
CA LEU A 196 13.71 -11.47 -1.97
C LEU A 196 13.31 -12.21 -3.24
N ASP A 197 13.63 -13.50 -3.28
CA ASP A 197 13.17 -14.37 -4.35
C ASP A 197 11.65 -14.34 -4.39
N MET A 198 11.11 -14.17 -5.58
CA MET A 198 9.67 -14.16 -5.78
C MET A 198 9.07 -15.55 -5.61
N PRO A 199 7.75 -15.66 -5.34
CA PRO A 199 7.09 -16.94 -5.29
C PRO A 199 7.26 -17.71 -6.60
N ALA A 200 7.55 -19.02 -6.49
CA ALA A 200 7.39 -19.93 -7.61
C ALA A 200 5.94 -19.87 -8.13
N ASP A 201 5.75 -19.93 -9.46
CA ASP A 201 4.46 -19.82 -10.15
C ASP A 201 3.82 -18.41 -10.25
N SER A 202 4.59 -17.36 -9.96
CA SER A 202 4.21 -16.01 -10.41
C SER A 202 4.46 -15.91 -11.92
N ASP A 203 3.45 -16.20 -12.74
CA ASP A 203 3.53 -15.95 -14.18
C ASP A 203 3.67 -14.43 -14.41
N TYR A 204 4.87 -13.98 -14.76
CA TYR A 204 5.21 -12.56 -14.93
C TYR A 204 4.67 -12.00 -16.24
N TRP A 205 3.36 -11.98 -16.39
CA TRP A 205 2.74 -11.22 -17.47
C TRP A 205 2.38 -9.83 -16.96
N SER A 206 3.36 -8.94 -17.16
CA SER A 206 3.22 -7.50 -17.41
C SER A 206 2.04 -6.80 -16.71
N GLY A 207 2.36 -6.05 -15.65
CA GLY A 207 1.69 -4.79 -15.32
C GLY A 207 0.78 -4.80 -14.10
N CYS A 208 0.28 -5.94 -13.65
CA CYS A 208 -0.72 -6.01 -12.57
C CYS A 208 -0.15 -6.63 -11.28
N CYS A 209 1.04 -6.19 -10.87
CA CYS A 209 1.67 -6.65 -9.64
C CYS A 209 1.75 -5.53 -8.60
N GLU A 210 1.43 -5.83 -7.34
CA GLU A 210 1.45 -4.86 -6.24
C GLU A 210 1.98 -5.50 -4.96
N ILE A 211 2.63 -4.70 -4.12
CA ILE A 211 2.92 -5.07 -2.74
C ILE A 211 2.13 -4.19 -1.77
N ALA A 212 1.50 -4.82 -0.78
CA ALA A 212 0.76 -4.15 0.27
C ALA A 212 1.12 -4.81 1.61
N PRO A 213 1.04 -4.12 2.76
CA PRO A 213 1.37 -4.75 4.01
C PRO A 213 0.18 -5.56 4.52
N ALA A 214 0.47 -6.66 5.22
CA ALA A 214 -0.55 -7.54 5.77
C ALA A 214 -1.02 -7.04 7.15
N GLU A 215 -2.26 -7.39 7.52
CA GLU A 215 -2.89 -6.92 8.77
C GLU A 215 -2.19 -7.48 10.03
N ASP A 216 -1.69 -8.70 9.97
CA ASP A 216 -0.98 -9.39 11.05
C ASP A 216 0.55 -9.24 10.97
N GLY A 217 1.02 -8.25 10.22
CA GLY A 217 2.44 -8.00 9.98
C GLY A 217 2.99 -8.72 8.75
N GLY A 218 4.16 -8.28 8.29
CA GLY A 218 4.68 -8.69 6.99
C GLY A 218 4.00 -7.95 5.83
N PHE A 219 4.06 -8.53 4.65
CA PHE A 219 3.45 -7.97 3.44
C PHE A 219 2.93 -9.08 2.53
N VAL A 220 2.08 -8.67 1.61
CA VAL A 220 1.54 -9.49 0.55
C VAL A 220 2.06 -9.01 -0.79
N PHE A 221 2.22 -9.96 -1.70
CA PHE A 221 2.47 -9.75 -3.11
C PHE A 221 1.23 -10.19 -3.88
N LEU A 222 0.69 -9.29 -4.69
CA LEU A 222 -0.48 -9.52 -5.52
C LEU A 222 -0.07 -9.60 -6.97
N VAL A 223 -0.60 -10.58 -7.70
CA VAL A 223 -0.50 -10.65 -9.16
C VAL A 223 -1.90 -10.87 -9.73
N GLY A 224 -2.36 -9.88 -10.50
CA GLY A 224 -3.54 -10.02 -11.34
C GLY A 224 -3.15 -10.56 -12.71
N ALA A 225 -3.70 -11.70 -13.11
CA ALA A 225 -3.57 -12.24 -14.46
C ALA A 225 -4.96 -12.56 -15.02
N CYS A 226 -5.40 -11.79 -16.02
CA CYS A 226 -6.71 -11.90 -16.67
C CYS A 226 -7.90 -11.87 -15.68
N SER A 227 -8.31 -13.04 -15.19
CA SER A 227 -9.45 -13.26 -14.28
C SER A 227 -9.04 -13.86 -12.93
N VAL A 228 -7.74 -14.06 -12.69
CA VAL A 228 -7.21 -14.66 -11.47
C VAL A 228 -6.39 -13.62 -10.72
N LEU A 229 -6.73 -13.42 -9.45
CA LEU A 229 -5.89 -12.72 -8.50
C LEU A 229 -5.15 -13.77 -7.66
N LYS A 230 -3.84 -13.86 -7.80
CA LYS A 230 -2.99 -14.67 -6.94
C LYS A 230 -2.41 -13.76 -5.85
N LEU A 231 -2.47 -14.23 -4.60
CA LEU A 231 -2.01 -13.50 -3.43
C LEU A 231 -0.99 -14.36 -2.70
N TRP A 232 0.23 -13.87 -2.55
CA TRP A 232 1.21 -14.52 -1.70
C TRP A 232 1.47 -13.66 -0.49
N LYS A 233 1.49 -14.29 0.67
CA LYS A 233 1.87 -13.64 1.92
C LYS A 233 3.29 -14.01 2.28
N HIS A 234 4.10 -13.00 2.55
CA HIS A 234 5.43 -13.18 3.09
C HIS A 234 5.38 -13.10 4.62
N ARG A 235 5.79 -14.17 5.31
CA ARG A 235 5.88 -14.20 6.78
C ARG A 235 7.18 -14.84 7.24
N THR A 236 7.65 -14.38 8.40
CA THR A 236 8.73 -15.00 9.15
C THR A 236 8.11 -16.01 10.11
N ASN A 237 8.50 -17.29 10.04
CA ASN A 237 8.00 -18.31 10.95
C ASN A 237 8.63 -18.16 12.35
N CYS A 238 8.17 -18.98 13.31
CA CYS A 238 8.69 -18.98 14.69
C CYS A 238 10.18 -19.32 14.79
N ASP A 239 10.74 -19.99 13.78
CA ASP A 239 12.16 -20.35 13.69
C ASP A 239 13.00 -19.23 13.03
N GLY A 240 12.38 -18.09 12.70
CA GLY A 240 13.04 -16.95 12.05
C GLY A 240 13.21 -17.11 10.53
N VAL A 241 12.71 -18.19 9.93
CA VAL A 241 12.78 -18.43 8.48
C VAL A 241 11.66 -17.69 7.78
N ALA A 242 12.04 -16.80 6.85
CA ALA A 242 11.12 -16.04 6.03
C ALA A 242 10.75 -16.80 4.75
N GLY A 243 9.47 -16.77 4.35
CA GLY A 243 9.01 -17.41 3.13
C GLY A 243 7.62 -16.98 2.67
N TRP A 244 7.29 -17.39 1.45
CA TRP A 244 6.00 -17.14 0.81
C TRP A 244 5.02 -18.28 1.07
N MET A 245 3.74 -17.96 1.30
CA MET A 245 2.63 -18.88 1.02
C MET A 245 1.59 -18.22 0.15
N LEU A 246 1.07 -18.99 -0.80
CA LEU A 246 -0.11 -18.68 -1.59
C LEU A 246 -1.39 -18.82 -0.75
#